data_AF-A0A0N1CR58-F1
#
_entry.id   AF-A0A0N1CR58-F1
#
_cell.length_a   1.000
_cell.length_b   1.000
_cell.length_c   1.000
_cell.angle_alpha   90.00
_cell.angle_beta   90.00
_cell.angle_gamma   90.00
#
_symmetry.space_group_name_H-M   'P 1'
#
loop_
_entity.id
_entity.type
_entity.pdbx_description
1 polymer ?
#
loop_
_entity_poly.entity_id
_entity_poly.type
_entity_poly.pdbx_seq_one_letter_code
_entity_poly.pdbx_strand_id
1 'polypeptide(L)'
;MGKPLFKTLTVLFVAIGALAICLLGYRQNNQKQYEQRVAYAKTAISAEKASLATIAEEIGELYSNDDRTILKKDLEQEDVSKLVAKLAAIKVSADDYGIDEDALPSDSQEIQDQKSALDDELKDAEAKIKLQVATDDLFTKGVSNWQKAENDVIIKADLKDTDVGNVRENLGFFADDAWKDLVKEYLGYADAQLDRVAKLDESFKSMLKDDAVTSEVTLEKYLAVVESISQVRNEELKEKYAKLADSISTQMGYGYYGSASTSSSTETYSDTYTDTESGTDSGY
;
A
#
# COMPACT_ATOMS: atom_id res chain seq x y z
N MET A 1 -3.03 -94.32 36.67
CA MET A 1 -3.29 -92.94 37.12
C MET A 1 -1.96 -92.24 37.35
N GLY A 2 -1.71 -91.10 36.67
CA GLY A 2 -0.42 -90.40 36.71
C GLY A 2 -0.44 -89.03 36.03
N LYS A 3 -1.30 -88.14 36.54
CA LYS A 3 -1.29 -86.66 36.48
C LYS A 3 -1.04 -85.95 35.13
N PRO A 4 -2.11 -85.53 34.40
CA PRO A 4 -2.00 -84.56 33.30
C PRO A 4 -1.90 -83.08 33.76
N LEU A 5 -1.84 -82.81 35.07
CA LEU A 5 -1.91 -81.45 35.63
C LEU A 5 -0.60 -80.64 35.59
N PHE A 6 0.54 -81.24 35.21
CA PHE A 6 1.83 -80.53 35.14
C PHE A 6 2.16 -79.92 33.77
N LYS A 7 1.45 -80.28 32.69
CA LYS A 7 1.73 -79.78 31.34
C LYS A 7 0.90 -78.55 30.94
N THR A 8 -0.25 -78.33 31.57
CA THR A 8 -1.11 -77.17 31.31
C THR A 8 -0.69 -75.91 32.07
N LEU A 9 0.04 -76.05 33.19
CA LEU A 9 0.55 -74.89 33.94
C LEU A 9 1.74 -74.22 33.22
N THR A 10 2.63 -74.99 32.58
CA THR A 10 3.83 -74.47 31.90
C THR A 10 3.50 -73.69 30.62
N VAL A 11 2.48 -74.12 29.86
CA VAL A 11 2.04 -73.46 28.62
C VAL A 11 1.40 -72.09 28.92
N LEU A 12 0.76 -71.95 30.09
CA LEU A 12 0.09 -70.71 30.49
C LEU A 12 1.10 -69.61 30.92
N PHE A 13 2.26 -69.98 31.49
CA PHE A 13 3.36 -69.05 31.78
C PHE A 13 4.12 -68.60 30.51
N VAL A 14 4.27 -69.48 29.52
CA VAL A 14 4.93 -69.13 28.24
C VAL A 14 4.06 -68.19 27.40
N ALA A 15 2.74 -68.35 27.42
CA ALA A 15 1.80 -67.48 26.72
C ALA A 15 1.72 -66.06 27.32
N ILE A 16 1.77 -65.93 28.66
CA ILE A 16 1.83 -64.62 29.33
C ILE A 16 3.22 -63.97 29.15
N GLY A 17 4.29 -64.77 29.17
CA GLY A 17 5.66 -64.30 28.89
C GLY A 17 5.83 -63.75 27.46
N ALA A 18 5.22 -64.39 26.46
CA ALA A 18 5.25 -63.92 25.07
C ALA A 18 4.49 -62.59 24.88
N LEU A 19 3.32 -62.42 25.52
CA LEU A 19 2.58 -61.16 25.49
C LEU A 19 3.33 -60.03 26.20
N ALA A 20 4.03 -60.33 27.30
CA ALA A 20 4.89 -59.37 28.00
C ALA A 20 6.11 -58.96 27.14
N ILE A 21 6.75 -59.91 26.44
CA ILE A 21 7.88 -59.63 25.53
C ILE A 21 7.41 -58.86 24.28
N CYS A 22 6.22 -59.14 23.76
CA CYS A 22 5.63 -58.38 22.66
C CYS A 22 5.22 -56.96 23.09
N LEU A 23 4.65 -56.77 24.28
CA LEU A 23 4.34 -55.45 24.84
C LEU A 23 5.61 -54.66 25.18
N LEU A 24 6.61 -55.29 25.79
CA LEU A 24 7.92 -54.69 26.06
C LEU A 24 8.67 -54.38 24.77
N GLY A 25 8.61 -55.27 23.77
CA GLY A 25 9.20 -55.07 22.44
C GLY A 25 8.49 -53.96 21.66
N TYR A 26 7.17 -53.86 21.73
CA TYR A 26 6.40 -52.76 21.15
C TYR A 26 6.71 -51.44 21.85
N ARG A 27 6.80 -51.44 23.19
CA ARG A 27 7.17 -50.26 23.99
C ARG A 27 8.61 -49.83 23.74
N GLN A 28 9.55 -50.78 23.62
CA GLN A 28 10.96 -50.52 23.32
C GLN A 28 11.17 -50.08 21.86
N ASN A 29 10.38 -50.59 20.91
CA ASN A 29 10.41 -50.15 19.52
C ASN A 29 9.82 -48.74 19.37
N ASN A 30 8.71 -48.43 20.05
CA ASN A 30 8.16 -47.08 20.10
C ASN A 30 9.12 -46.12 20.80
N GLN A 31 9.78 -46.54 21.88
CA GLN A 31 10.77 -45.73 22.58
C GLN A 31 11.99 -45.44 21.69
N LYS A 32 12.49 -46.42 20.93
CA LYS A 32 13.57 -46.19 19.95
C LYS A 32 13.15 -45.26 18.82
N GLN A 33 11.92 -45.37 18.32
CA GLN A 33 11.41 -44.45 17.29
C GLN A 33 11.25 -43.03 17.84
N TYR A 34 10.78 -42.90 19.09
CA TYR A 34 10.68 -41.62 19.77
C TYR A 34 12.06 -41.00 20.00
N GLU A 35 13.03 -41.76 20.52
CA GLU A 35 14.43 -41.31 20.69
C GLU A 35 15.05 -40.88 19.35
N GLN A 36 14.75 -41.57 18.25
CA GLN A 36 15.16 -41.16 16.90
C GLN A 36 14.51 -39.84 16.45
N ARG A 37 13.22 -39.63 16.72
CA ARG A 37 12.53 -38.36 16.44
C ARG A 37 13.11 -37.22 17.25
N VAL A 38 13.40 -37.44 18.54
CA VAL A 38 14.07 -36.46 19.40
C VAL A 38 15.46 -36.13 18.89
N ALA A 39 16.27 -37.14 18.53
CA ALA A 39 17.59 -36.92 17.97
C ALA A 39 17.53 -36.15 16.64
N TYR A 40 16.60 -36.51 15.76
CA TYR A 40 16.37 -35.82 14.50
C TYR A 40 15.92 -34.37 14.73
N ALA A 41 14.94 -34.14 15.60
CA ALA A 41 14.46 -32.81 15.94
C ALA A 41 15.58 -31.93 16.48
N LYS A 42 16.45 -32.46 17.35
CA LYS A 42 17.60 -31.69 17.87
C LYS A 42 18.54 -31.21 16.77
N THR A 43 18.87 -32.07 15.81
CA THR A 43 19.74 -31.69 14.68
C THR A 43 19.01 -30.78 13.70
N ALA A 44 17.74 -31.05 13.41
CA ALA A 44 16.93 -30.27 12.48
C ALA A 44 16.69 -28.85 13.00
N ILE A 45 16.20 -28.69 14.23
CA ILE A 45 15.96 -27.37 14.86
C ILE A 45 17.23 -26.53 14.88
N SER A 46 18.39 -27.13 15.18
CA SER A 46 19.66 -26.42 15.13
C SER A 46 20.03 -25.95 13.71
N ALA A 47 19.65 -26.69 12.67
CA ALA A 47 19.85 -26.26 11.27
C ALA A 47 18.83 -25.19 10.86
N GLU A 48 17.58 -25.33 11.31
CA GLU A 48 16.51 -24.37 11.06
C GLU A 48 16.80 -22.98 11.65
N LYS A 49 17.58 -22.90 12.75
CA LYS A 49 18.09 -21.63 13.28
C LYS A 49 18.87 -20.82 12.23
N ALA A 50 19.70 -21.50 11.43
CA ALA A 50 20.45 -20.84 10.36
C ALA A 50 19.51 -20.39 9.22
N SER A 51 18.50 -21.20 8.88
CA SER A 51 17.48 -20.85 7.91
C SER A 51 16.64 -19.64 8.35
N LEU A 52 16.28 -19.53 9.62
CA LEU A 52 15.61 -18.35 10.17
C LEU A 52 16.48 -17.10 10.07
N ALA A 53 17.79 -17.20 10.32
CA ALA A 53 18.69 -16.07 10.15
C ALA A 53 18.73 -15.58 8.69
N THR A 54 18.79 -16.50 7.72
CA THR A 54 18.69 -16.15 6.30
C THR A 54 17.34 -15.50 5.96
N ILE A 55 16.23 -16.04 6.46
CA ILE A 55 14.91 -15.44 6.25
C ILE A 55 14.83 -14.04 6.88
N ALA A 56 15.44 -13.83 8.05
CA ALA A 56 15.48 -12.52 8.71
C ALA A 56 16.28 -11.48 7.91
N GLU A 57 17.33 -11.91 7.20
CA GLU A 57 18.06 -11.08 6.24
C GLU A 57 17.18 -10.74 5.03
N GLU A 58 16.53 -11.74 4.41
CA GLU A 58 15.62 -11.53 3.27
C GLU A 58 14.42 -10.63 3.64
N ILE A 59 13.89 -10.75 4.86
CA ILE A 59 12.85 -9.85 5.40
C ILE A 59 13.40 -8.43 5.56
N GLY A 60 14.65 -8.28 6.03
CA GLY A 60 15.32 -6.98 6.10
C GLY A 60 15.38 -6.28 4.73
N GLU A 61 15.55 -7.04 3.64
CA GLU A 61 15.56 -6.53 2.27
C GLU A 61 14.18 -6.09 1.76
N LEU A 62 13.11 -6.26 2.52
CA LEU A 62 11.79 -5.68 2.20
C LEU A 62 11.74 -4.18 2.50
N TYR A 63 12.67 -3.68 3.30
CA TYR A 63 12.69 -2.31 3.78
C TYR A 63 13.80 -1.49 3.11
N SER A 64 13.58 -0.18 3.01
CA SER A 64 14.55 0.76 2.47
C SER A 64 15.32 1.54 3.54
N ASN A 65 14.99 1.32 4.82
CA ASN A 65 15.64 1.95 5.95
C ASN A 65 15.97 0.94 7.04
N ASP A 66 17.01 1.24 7.83
CA ASP A 66 17.52 0.36 8.88
C ASP A 66 16.49 0.13 10.00
N ASP A 67 15.62 1.11 10.26
CA ASP A 67 14.55 0.99 11.26
C ASP A 67 13.40 0.07 10.80
N ARG A 68 13.45 -0.45 9.57
CA ARG A 68 12.47 -1.38 8.99
C ARG A 68 11.02 -0.90 9.05
N THR A 69 10.82 0.39 8.78
CA THR A 69 9.49 0.99 8.78
C THR A 69 9.00 1.28 7.36
N ILE A 70 9.89 1.75 6.49
CA ILE A 70 9.60 2.12 5.11
C ILE A 70 9.91 0.95 4.18
N LEU A 71 8.88 0.42 3.52
CA LEU A 71 9.04 -0.62 2.51
C LEU A 71 9.89 -0.13 1.34
N LYS A 72 10.64 -1.04 0.70
CA LYS A 72 11.41 -0.72 -0.50
C LYS A 72 10.47 -0.36 -1.64
N LYS A 73 11.03 0.38 -2.59
CA LYS A 73 10.36 0.70 -3.84
C LYS A 73 10.02 -0.58 -4.62
N ASP A 74 8.87 -0.57 -5.28
CA ASP A 74 8.41 -1.64 -6.18
C ASP A 74 8.24 -3.01 -5.49
N LEU A 75 8.06 -3.04 -4.17
CA LEU A 75 7.76 -4.27 -3.43
C LEU A 75 6.35 -4.75 -3.74
N GLU A 76 6.21 -6.00 -4.19
CA GLU A 76 4.92 -6.59 -4.49
C GLU A 76 4.44 -7.54 -3.38
N GLN A 77 3.12 -7.76 -3.30
CA GLN A 77 2.53 -8.72 -2.36
C GLN A 77 3.07 -10.15 -2.56
N GLU A 78 3.44 -10.50 -3.81
CA GLU A 78 4.00 -11.82 -4.13
C GLU A 78 5.37 -12.03 -3.45
N ASP A 79 6.19 -10.98 -3.34
CA ASP A 79 7.50 -11.06 -2.71
C ASP A 79 7.39 -11.41 -1.23
N VAL A 80 6.45 -10.75 -0.53
CA VAL A 80 6.16 -11.05 0.89
C VAL A 80 5.54 -12.44 1.04
N SER A 81 4.62 -12.82 0.14
CA SER A 81 3.98 -14.14 0.18
C SER A 81 4.98 -15.30 0.03
N LYS A 82 6.03 -15.12 -0.77
CA LYS A 82 7.12 -16.09 -0.89
C LYS A 82 7.87 -16.27 0.43
N LEU A 83 8.14 -15.18 1.15
CA LEU A 83 8.80 -15.22 2.45
C LEU A 83 7.90 -15.85 3.53
N VAL A 84 6.61 -15.55 3.52
CA VAL A 84 5.61 -16.20 4.39
C VAL A 84 5.62 -17.72 4.16
N ALA A 85 5.62 -18.17 2.91
CA ALA A 85 5.68 -19.60 2.59
C ALA A 85 7.00 -20.25 3.03
N LYS A 86 8.14 -19.57 2.84
CA LYS A 86 9.45 -20.03 3.33
C LYS A 86 9.46 -20.16 4.84
N LEU A 87 8.98 -19.15 5.57
CA LEU A 87 8.93 -19.14 7.04
C LEU A 87 7.98 -20.22 7.57
N ALA A 88 6.82 -20.42 6.94
CA ALA A 88 5.87 -21.46 7.32
C ALA A 88 6.46 -22.88 7.22
N ALA A 89 7.37 -23.12 6.28
CA ALA A 89 8.02 -24.42 6.09
C ALA A 89 9.03 -24.77 7.21
N ILE A 90 9.49 -23.79 7.98
CA ILE A 90 10.48 -23.97 9.05
C ILE A 90 9.85 -24.68 10.25
N LYS A 91 10.41 -25.82 10.65
CA LYS A 91 9.85 -26.65 11.74
C LYS A 91 10.62 -26.44 13.04
N VAL A 92 9.94 -25.95 14.08
CA VAL A 92 10.60 -25.52 15.33
C VAL A 92 9.87 -25.96 16.59
N SER A 93 8.65 -26.48 16.47
CA SER A 93 7.83 -26.90 17.61
C SER A 93 7.93 -28.41 17.87
N ALA A 94 7.57 -28.84 19.09
CA ALA A 94 7.50 -30.25 19.43
C ALA A 94 6.49 -31.02 18.53
N ASP A 95 5.37 -30.38 18.22
CA ASP A 95 4.32 -30.91 17.34
C ASP A 95 4.82 -31.17 15.90
N ASP A 96 5.68 -30.29 15.36
CA ASP A 96 6.26 -30.45 14.02
C ASP A 96 7.05 -31.75 13.85
N TYR A 97 7.59 -32.26 14.96
CA TYR A 97 8.40 -33.48 15.03
C TYR A 97 7.68 -34.65 15.72
N GLY A 98 6.49 -34.42 16.29
CA GLY A 98 5.75 -35.41 17.06
C GLY A 98 6.52 -35.94 18.27
N ILE A 99 7.12 -35.03 19.03
CA ILE A 99 7.84 -35.27 20.30
C ILE A 99 7.20 -34.47 21.43
N ASP A 100 7.61 -34.71 22.68
CA ASP A 100 7.15 -33.90 23.82
C ASP A 100 7.98 -32.60 23.92
N GLU A 101 7.39 -31.53 24.47
CA GLU A 101 8.05 -30.23 24.61
C GLU A 101 9.32 -30.30 25.47
N ASP A 102 9.35 -31.15 26.50
CA ASP A 102 10.51 -31.33 27.38
C ASP A 102 11.67 -32.05 26.68
N ALA A 103 11.44 -32.66 25.51
CA ALA A 103 12.45 -33.31 24.69
C ALA A 103 13.13 -32.36 23.68
N LEU A 104 12.61 -31.14 23.52
CA LEU A 104 13.17 -30.12 22.65
C LEU A 104 14.59 -29.70 23.09
N PRO A 105 15.45 -29.24 22.16
CA PRO A 105 16.65 -28.48 22.51
C PRO A 105 16.37 -27.33 23.48
N SER A 106 17.31 -27.02 24.37
CA SER A 106 17.18 -25.95 25.35
C SER A 106 17.01 -24.56 24.74
N ASP A 107 17.45 -24.35 23.51
CA ASP A 107 17.32 -23.10 22.74
C ASP A 107 16.06 -23.04 21.87
N SER A 108 15.19 -24.06 21.92
CA SER A 108 13.99 -24.12 21.05
C SER A 108 12.98 -23.03 21.33
N GLN A 109 12.88 -22.53 22.56
CA GLN A 109 11.99 -21.41 22.87
C GLN A 109 12.44 -20.14 22.15
N GLU A 110 13.74 -19.82 22.20
CA GLU A 110 14.31 -18.66 21.51
C GLU A 110 14.10 -18.75 20.00
N ILE A 111 14.27 -19.94 19.41
CA ILE A 111 14.05 -20.19 17.98
C ILE A 111 12.57 -20.02 17.60
N GLN A 112 11.65 -20.48 18.44
CA GLN A 112 10.21 -20.29 18.23
C GLN A 112 9.82 -18.82 18.33
N ASP A 113 10.34 -18.10 19.32
CA ASP A 113 10.11 -16.66 19.49
C ASP A 113 10.65 -15.88 18.29
N GLN A 114 11.84 -16.24 17.78
CA GLN A 114 12.40 -15.67 16.54
C GLN A 114 11.47 -15.92 15.34
N LYS A 115 11.00 -17.15 15.14
CA LYS A 115 10.06 -17.46 14.05
C LYS A 115 8.77 -16.64 14.18
N SER A 116 8.21 -16.50 15.38
CA SER A 116 7.00 -15.72 15.63
C SER A 116 7.21 -14.23 15.32
N ALA A 117 8.36 -13.67 15.73
CA ALA A 117 8.67 -12.27 15.45
C ALA A 117 8.79 -11.99 13.93
N LEU A 118 9.42 -12.90 13.18
CA LEU A 118 9.50 -12.79 11.72
C LEU A 118 8.12 -12.92 11.04
N ASP A 119 7.23 -13.76 11.59
CA ASP A 119 5.86 -13.91 11.10
C ASP A 119 5.04 -12.63 11.33
N ASP A 120 5.20 -12.00 12.49
CA ASP A 120 4.57 -10.71 12.80
C ASP A 120 5.12 -9.57 11.92
N GLU A 121 6.43 -9.55 11.65
CA GLU A 121 7.06 -8.58 10.74
C GLU A 121 6.55 -8.72 9.30
N LEU A 122 6.41 -9.97 8.80
CA LEU A 122 5.82 -10.23 7.49
C LEU A 122 4.35 -9.81 7.41
N LYS A 123 3.56 -10.06 8.46
CA LYS A 123 2.16 -9.60 8.54
C LYS A 123 2.06 -8.08 8.52
N ASP A 124 2.94 -7.38 9.23
CA ASP A 124 3.02 -5.92 9.18
C ASP A 124 3.33 -5.44 7.76
N ALA A 125 4.33 -6.03 7.10
CA ALA A 125 4.66 -5.70 5.71
C ALA A 125 3.48 -5.94 4.75
N GLU A 126 2.78 -7.08 4.85
CA GLU A 126 1.58 -7.35 4.04
C GLU A 126 0.47 -6.32 4.28
N ALA A 127 0.25 -5.95 5.54
CA ALA A 127 -0.77 -4.98 5.92
C ALA A 127 -0.40 -3.58 5.38
N LYS A 128 0.88 -3.19 5.46
CA LYS A 128 1.40 -1.95 4.89
C LYS A 128 1.20 -1.90 3.38
N ILE A 129 1.54 -2.97 2.64
CA ILE A 129 1.31 -3.06 1.19
C ILE A 129 -0.18 -2.87 0.85
N LYS A 130 -1.08 -3.55 1.57
CA LYS A 130 -2.53 -3.41 1.35
C LYS A 130 -3.00 -1.98 1.54
N LEU A 131 -2.49 -1.29 2.56
CA LEU A 131 -2.85 0.11 2.81
C LEU A 131 -2.24 1.06 1.78
N GLN A 132 -1.03 0.78 1.30
CA GLN A 132 -0.42 1.53 0.19
C GLN A 132 -1.28 1.42 -1.07
N VAL A 133 -1.71 0.22 -1.44
CA VAL A 133 -2.64 0.00 -2.57
C VAL A 133 -3.95 0.77 -2.38
N ALA A 134 -4.55 0.71 -1.18
CA ALA A 134 -5.78 1.46 -0.90
C ALA A 134 -5.57 2.99 -0.97
N THR A 135 -4.37 3.48 -0.62
CA THR A 135 -4.00 4.89 -0.74
C THR A 135 -3.73 5.27 -2.20
N ASP A 136 -3.06 4.40 -2.96
CA ASP A 136 -2.83 4.57 -4.40
C ASP A 136 -4.14 4.71 -5.15
N ASP A 137 -5.14 3.93 -4.75
CA ASP A 137 -6.49 3.96 -5.31
C ASP A 137 -7.25 5.26 -5.07
N LEU A 138 -6.77 6.17 -4.22
CA LEU A 138 -7.34 7.53 -4.11
C LEU A 138 -6.94 8.41 -5.31
N PHE A 139 -5.87 8.04 -6.01
CA PHE A 139 -5.23 8.86 -7.04
C PHE A 139 -5.36 8.25 -8.43
N THR A 140 -5.24 9.09 -9.46
CA THR A 140 -5.39 8.68 -10.87
C THR A 140 -4.27 7.77 -11.37
N LYS A 141 -3.05 7.90 -10.79
CA LYS A 141 -1.86 7.11 -11.16
C LYS A 141 -1.20 6.40 -9.96
N GLY A 142 -1.84 6.43 -8.79
CA GLY A 142 -1.22 6.01 -7.53
C GLY A 142 -0.14 6.98 -7.04
N VAL A 143 0.53 6.58 -5.96
CA VAL A 143 1.70 7.26 -5.40
C VAL A 143 2.96 6.86 -6.17
N SER A 144 3.76 7.84 -6.58
CA SER A 144 4.99 7.62 -7.36
C SER A 144 6.19 7.20 -6.49
N ASN A 145 6.17 7.56 -5.20
CA ASN A 145 7.27 7.37 -4.26
C ASN A 145 6.79 7.04 -2.84
N TRP A 146 6.94 5.78 -2.43
CA TRP A 146 6.62 5.32 -1.08
C TRP A 146 7.78 5.43 -0.07
N GLN A 147 8.86 6.13 -0.44
CA GLN A 147 10.01 6.37 0.44
C GLN A 147 10.08 7.81 0.94
N LYS A 148 9.39 8.72 0.24
CA LYS A 148 9.29 10.13 0.59
C LYS A 148 8.04 10.72 -0.06
N ALA A 149 7.32 11.56 0.68
CA ALA A 149 6.15 12.23 0.16
C ALA A 149 6.52 13.20 -0.97
N GLU A 150 5.81 13.09 -2.08
CA GLU A 150 5.87 14.02 -3.19
C GLU A 150 4.47 14.53 -3.49
N ASN A 151 4.32 15.86 -3.58
CA ASN A 151 3.03 16.48 -3.83
C ASN A 151 2.71 16.54 -5.34
N ASP A 152 2.83 15.39 -6.01
CA ASP A 152 2.57 15.17 -7.43
C ASP A 152 1.28 14.36 -7.69
N VAL A 153 0.69 13.80 -6.62
CA VAL A 153 -0.54 13.00 -6.67
C VAL A 153 -1.76 13.83 -7.09
N ILE A 154 -2.65 13.18 -7.85
CA ILE A 154 -3.87 13.77 -8.41
C ILE A 154 -5.05 12.88 -8.06
N ILE A 155 -6.03 13.39 -7.33
CA ILE A 155 -7.22 12.61 -6.92
C ILE A 155 -8.05 12.14 -8.11
N LYS A 156 -8.74 11.00 -7.97
CA LYS A 156 -9.78 10.57 -8.91
C LYS A 156 -10.94 11.57 -8.90
N ALA A 157 -11.62 11.71 -10.05
CA ALA A 157 -12.67 12.72 -10.21
C ALA A 157 -13.91 12.44 -9.34
N ASP A 158 -14.18 11.16 -9.09
CA ASP A 158 -15.30 10.64 -8.30
C ASP A 158 -14.93 10.30 -6.85
N LEU A 159 -13.71 10.64 -6.42
CA LEU A 159 -13.22 10.42 -5.06
C LEU A 159 -14.12 11.11 -4.02
N LYS A 160 -14.40 10.43 -2.91
CA LYS A 160 -15.21 10.96 -1.81
C LYS A 160 -14.42 11.05 -0.51
N ASP A 161 -14.85 11.93 0.39
CA ASP A 161 -14.31 12.02 1.76
C ASP A 161 -14.38 10.67 2.51
N THR A 162 -15.41 9.86 2.23
CA THR A 162 -15.55 8.52 2.82
C THR A 162 -14.45 7.56 2.38
N ASP A 163 -13.94 7.69 1.16
CA ASP A 163 -12.90 6.80 0.64
C ASP A 163 -11.58 7.08 1.36
N VAL A 164 -11.23 8.37 1.50
CA VAL A 164 -10.07 8.82 2.30
C VAL A 164 -10.25 8.47 3.78
N GLY A 165 -11.47 8.62 4.30
CA GLY A 165 -11.85 8.24 5.66
C GLY A 165 -11.59 6.76 5.97
N ASN A 166 -11.95 5.87 5.06
CA ASN A 166 -11.73 4.42 5.21
C ASN A 166 -10.23 4.08 5.28
N VAL A 167 -9.39 4.71 4.44
CA VAL A 167 -7.94 4.51 4.50
C VAL A 167 -7.39 5.02 5.83
N ARG A 168 -7.86 6.17 6.31
CA ARG A 168 -7.45 6.75 7.60
C ARG A 168 -7.84 5.89 8.80
N GLU A 169 -9.03 5.28 8.77
CA GLU A 169 -9.48 4.34 9.80
C GLU A 169 -8.57 3.12 9.86
N ASN A 170 -8.26 2.51 8.70
CA ASN A 170 -7.35 1.38 8.61
C ASN A 170 -5.92 1.75 9.04
N LEU A 171 -5.45 2.95 8.71
CA LEU A 171 -4.16 3.48 9.18
C LEU A 171 -4.09 3.57 10.71
N GLY A 172 -5.24 3.74 11.38
CA GLY A 172 -5.34 3.81 12.82
C GLY A 172 -4.85 2.57 13.57
N PHE A 173 -4.81 1.40 12.91
CA PHE A 173 -4.33 0.15 13.51
C PHE A 173 -2.81 -0.01 13.50
N PHE A 174 -2.08 0.84 12.78
CA PHE A 174 -0.63 0.77 12.68
C PHE A 174 0.06 1.60 13.77
N ALA A 175 1.26 1.17 14.15
CA ALA A 175 2.12 1.92 15.06
C ALA A 175 2.47 3.30 14.49
N ASP A 176 2.73 4.27 15.36
CA ASP A 176 3.22 5.58 14.94
C ASP A 176 4.70 5.48 14.55
N ASP A 177 4.96 5.49 13.25
CA ASP A 177 6.28 5.41 12.65
C ASP A 177 6.38 6.30 11.39
N ALA A 178 7.57 6.33 10.78
CA ALA A 178 7.82 7.13 9.58
C ALA A 178 6.95 6.71 8.38
N TRP A 179 6.53 5.45 8.29
CA TRP A 179 5.65 4.98 7.23
C TRP A 179 4.24 5.49 7.42
N LYS A 180 3.72 5.45 8.65
CA LYS A 180 2.41 5.98 8.98
C LYS A 180 2.34 7.48 8.73
N ASP A 181 3.40 8.21 9.06
CA ASP A 181 3.48 9.65 8.78
C ASP A 181 3.52 9.95 7.27
N LEU A 182 4.22 9.11 6.49
CA LEU A 182 4.19 9.20 5.03
C LEU A 182 2.78 8.99 4.45
N VAL A 183 2.05 7.99 4.93
CA VAL A 183 0.65 7.77 4.50
C VAL A 183 -0.21 8.97 4.89
N LYS A 184 -0.09 9.50 6.12
CA LYS A 184 -0.82 10.71 6.56
C LYS A 184 -0.56 11.89 5.63
N GLU A 185 0.67 12.08 5.16
CA GLU A 185 1.01 13.18 4.25
C GLU A 185 0.29 13.05 2.91
N TYR A 186 0.27 11.85 2.32
CA TYR A 186 -0.51 11.58 1.10
C TYR A 186 -2.01 11.77 1.30
N LEU A 187 -2.57 11.30 2.42
CA LEU A 187 -3.98 11.56 2.74
C LEU A 187 -4.26 13.06 2.89
N GLY A 188 -3.33 13.83 3.46
CA GLY A 188 -3.43 15.29 3.52
C GLY A 188 -3.43 15.97 2.15
N TYR A 189 -2.68 15.44 1.18
CA TYR A 189 -2.73 15.93 -0.21
C TYR A 189 -4.08 15.61 -0.88
N ALA A 190 -4.68 14.47 -0.57
CA ALA A 190 -6.04 14.14 -1.02
C ALA A 190 -7.08 15.06 -0.37
N ASP A 191 -7.02 15.26 0.95
CA ASP A 191 -7.92 16.15 1.69
C ASP A 191 -7.90 17.57 1.14
N ALA A 192 -6.71 18.12 0.86
CA ALA A 192 -6.57 19.47 0.32
C ALA A 192 -7.18 19.62 -1.09
N GLN A 193 -7.10 18.57 -1.91
CA GLN A 193 -7.73 18.55 -3.23
C GLN A 193 -9.25 18.41 -3.12
N LEU A 194 -9.76 17.54 -2.25
CA LEU A 194 -11.19 17.37 -1.98
C LEU A 194 -11.83 18.65 -1.41
N ASP A 195 -11.19 19.30 -0.44
CA ASP A 195 -11.66 20.57 0.13
C ASP A 195 -11.79 21.66 -0.96
N ARG A 196 -10.84 21.73 -1.89
CA ARG A 196 -10.93 22.66 -3.03
C ARG A 196 -12.12 22.35 -3.92
N VAL A 197 -12.35 21.07 -4.24
CA VAL A 197 -13.49 20.61 -5.05
C VAL A 197 -14.80 20.92 -4.35
N ALA A 198 -14.92 20.65 -3.05
CA ALA A 198 -16.10 20.94 -2.26
C ALA A 198 -16.42 22.45 -2.21
N LYS A 199 -15.42 23.30 -2.03
CA LYS A 199 -15.57 24.77 -2.07
C LYS A 199 -15.98 25.29 -3.43
N LEU A 200 -15.47 24.70 -4.52
CA LEU A 200 -15.90 25.02 -5.87
C LEU A 200 -17.37 24.62 -6.08
N ASP A 201 -17.75 23.40 -5.67
CA ASP A 201 -19.14 22.94 -5.74
C ASP A 201 -20.10 23.85 -4.95
N GLU A 202 -19.73 24.26 -3.74
CA GLU A 202 -20.52 25.22 -2.94
C GLU A 202 -20.63 26.58 -3.63
N SER A 203 -19.50 27.10 -4.14
CA SER A 203 -19.47 28.38 -4.85
C SER A 203 -20.40 28.34 -6.06
N PHE A 204 -20.29 27.33 -6.92
CA PHE A 204 -21.16 27.19 -8.09
C PHE A 204 -22.62 26.97 -7.73
N LYS A 205 -22.95 26.19 -6.69
CA LYS A 205 -24.34 26.05 -6.19
C LYS A 205 -24.94 27.38 -5.72
N SER A 206 -24.12 28.29 -5.19
CA SER A 206 -24.58 29.63 -4.79
C SER A 206 -24.74 30.58 -5.99
N MET A 207 -23.86 30.45 -6.98
CA MET A 207 -23.77 31.34 -8.14
C MET A 207 -24.73 30.96 -9.29
N LEU A 208 -25.13 29.68 -9.35
CA LEU A 208 -26.02 29.15 -10.39
C LEU A 208 -27.23 28.46 -9.75
N LYS A 209 -28.41 28.74 -10.28
CA LYS A 209 -29.64 28.03 -9.97
C LYS A 209 -30.40 27.76 -11.26
N ASP A 210 -30.72 26.49 -11.50
CA ASP A 210 -31.42 26.04 -12.72
C ASP A 210 -30.73 26.60 -14.00
N ASP A 211 -29.40 26.50 -14.05
CA ASP A 211 -28.51 27.03 -15.10
C ASP A 211 -28.51 28.56 -15.31
N ALA A 212 -29.22 29.32 -14.47
CA ALA A 212 -29.22 30.78 -14.49
C ALA A 212 -28.34 31.36 -13.39
N VAL A 213 -27.67 32.48 -13.68
CA VAL A 213 -26.88 33.20 -12.68
C VAL A 213 -27.76 33.79 -11.59
N THR A 214 -27.37 33.62 -10.34
CA THR A 214 -28.07 34.18 -9.19
C THR A 214 -27.60 35.61 -8.90
N SER A 215 -28.33 36.31 -8.02
CA SER A 215 -27.90 37.63 -7.51
C SER A 215 -26.64 37.58 -6.65
N GLU A 216 -26.18 36.38 -6.26
CA GLU A 216 -24.97 36.21 -5.45
C GLU A 216 -23.68 36.38 -6.26
N VAL A 217 -23.77 36.40 -7.58
CA VAL A 217 -22.59 36.52 -8.44
C VAL A 217 -22.06 37.95 -8.48
N THR A 218 -20.79 38.07 -8.12
CA THR A 218 -19.99 39.29 -8.26
C THR A 218 -18.73 38.98 -9.07
N LEU A 219 -18.11 40.02 -9.64
CA LEU A 219 -16.85 39.88 -10.38
C LEU A 219 -15.75 39.29 -9.48
N GLU A 220 -15.69 39.69 -8.22
CA GLU A 220 -14.73 39.19 -7.24
C GLU A 220 -14.91 37.68 -6.98
N LYS A 221 -16.13 37.23 -6.72
CA LYS A 221 -16.43 35.79 -6.53
C LYS A 221 -16.09 34.98 -7.78
N TYR A 222 -16.41 35.52 -8.97
CA TYR A 222 -16.06 34.88 -10.23
C TYR A 222 -14.54 34.72 -10.40
N LEU A 223 -13.76 35.78 -10.15
CA LEU A 223 -12.29 35.74 -10.24
C LEU A 223 -11.70 34.73 -9.24
N ALA A 224 -12.21 34.69 -8.00
CA ALA A 224 -11.77 33.73 -6.99
C ALA A 224 -12.05 32.26 -7.42
N VAL A 225 -13.20 32.00 -8.04
CA VAL A 225 -13.53 30.68 -8.59
C VAL A 225 -12.59 30.31 -9.74
N VAL A 226 -12.35 31.22 -10.69
CA VAL A 226 -11.41 30.98 -11.81
C VAL A 226 -10.00 30.70 -11.32
N GLU A 227 -9.51 31.47 -10.34
CA GLU A 227 -8.22 31.22 -9.71
C GLU A 227 -8.19 29.84 -9.04
N SER A 228 -9.23 29.46 -8.30
CA SER A 228 -9.30 28.16 -7.67
C SER A 228 -9.34 27.00 -8.68
N ILE A 229 -10.05 27.16 -9.81
CA ILE A 229 -10.08 26.18 -10.91
C ILE A 229 -8.68 25.96 -11.48
N SER A 230 -7.86 27.01 -11.61
CA SER A 230 -6.49 26.89 -12.15
C SER A 230 -5.62 25.90 -11.36
N GLN A 231 -5.89 25.78 -10.06
CA GLN A 231 -5.19 24.89 -9.12
C GLN A 231 -5.78 23.48 -9.03
N VAL A 232 -6.93 23.23 -9.68
CA VAL A 232 -7.47 21.87 -9.81
C VAL A 232 -6.53 21.08 -10.72
N ARG A 233 -6.01 19.97 -10.19
CA ARG A 233 -5.04 19.10 -10.86
C ARG A 233 -5.69 18.03 -11.73
N ASN A 234 -6.88 17.57 -11.35
CA ASN A 234 -7.63 16.61 -12.14
C ASN A 234 -8.29 17.32 -13.33
N GLU A 235 -7.90 16.94 -14.56
CA GLU A 235 -8.35 17.63 -15.78
C GLU A 235 -9.85 17.51 -16.03
N GLU A 236 -10.48 16.38 -15.68
CA GLU A 236 -11.93 16.21 -15.83
C GLU A 236 -12.71 17.16 -14.92
N LEU A 237 -12.31 17.25 -13.64
CA LEU A 237 -12.90 18.21 -12.70
C LEU A 237 -12.62 19.66 -13.14
N LYS A 238 -11.42 19.94 -13.64
CA LYS A 238 -11.03 21.25 -14.13
C LYS A 238 -11.92 21.69 -15.30
N GLU A 239 -12.13 20.80 -16.28
CA GLU A 239 -12.99 21.06 -17.43
C GLU A 239 -14.46 21.25 -17.01
N LYS A 240 -14.95 20.42 -16.08
CA LYS A 240 -16.31 20.57 -15.50
C LYS A 240 -16.50 21.99 -14.94
N TYR A 241 -15.59 22.45 -14.09
CA TYR A 241 -15.71 23.77 -13.47
C TYR A 241 -15.45 24.92 -14.44
N ALA A 242 -14.55 24.75 -15.42
CA ALA A 242 -14.33 25.75 -16.47
C ALA A 242 -15.61 26.01 -17.27
N LYS A 243 -16.34 24.95 -17.66
CA LYS A 243 -17.64 25.08 -18.35
C LYS A 243 -18.67 25.85 -17.52
N LEU A 244 -18.71 25.62 -16.20
CA LEU A 244 -19.61 26.36 -15.31
C LEU A 244 -19.21 27.83 -15.21
N ALA A 245 -17.91 28.13 -15.11
CA ALA A 245 -17.39 29.50 -15.11
C ALA A 245 -17.70 30.22 -16.43
N ASP A 246 -17.52 29.57 -17.57
CA ASP A 246 -17.81 30.13 -18.89
C ASP A 246 -19.30 30.48 -19.06
N SER A 247 -20.20 29.66 -18.52
CA SER A 247 -21.64 29.94 -18.50
C SER A 247 -21.95 31.22 -17.71
N ILE A 248 -21.38 31.37 -16.51
CA ILE A 248 -21.53 32.57 -15.68
C ILE A 248 -20.95 33.79 -16.42
N SER A 249 -19.74 33.67 -16.97
CA SER A 249 -19.06 34.75 -17.69
C SER A 249 -19.89 35.27 -18.87
N THR A 250 -20.52 34.36 -19.61
CA THR A 250 -21.40 34.69 -20.74
C THR A 250 -22.65 35.43 -20.29
N GLN A 251 -23.33 34.93 -19.25
CA GLN A 251 -24.56 35.54 -18.75
C GLN A 251 -24.33 36.89 -18.05
N MET A 252 -23.19 37.06 -17.37
CA MET A 252 -22.82 38.31 -16.70
C MET A 252 -22.11 39.32 -17.62
N GLY A 253 -21.77 38.92 -18.85
CA GLY A 253 -21.03 39.76 -19.79
C GLY A 253 -19.55 39.97 -19.43
N TYR A 254 -18.96 39.12 -18.58
CA TYR A 254 -17.53 39.20 -18.22
C TYR A 254 -16.60 38.77 -19.38
N GLY A 255 -17.12 38.01 -20.34
CA GLY A 255 -16.38 37.55 -21.52
C GLY A 255 -15.80 38.67 -22.42
N TYR A 256 -16.24 39.92 -22.26
CA TYR A 256 -15.71 41.06 -23.03
C TYR A 256 -14.32 41.53 -22.57
N TYR A 257 -13.82 41.08 -21.41
CA TYR A 257 -12.49 41.44 -20.91
C TYR A 257 -11.38 40.42 -21.23
N GLY A 258 -11.70 39.31 -21.91
CA GLY A 258 -10.76 38.19 -22.14
C GLY A 258 -10.21 38.03 -23.57
N SER A 259 -10.66 38.82 -24.54
CA SER A 259 -10.28 38.63 -25.96
C SER A 259 -9.82 39.92 -26.63
N ALA A 260 -8.80 40.55 -26.07
CA ALA A 260 -8.05 41.63 -26.73
C ALA A 260 -6.55 41.42 -26.54
N SER A 261 -6.00 40.31 -27.00
CA SER A 261 -4.57 40.11 -27.25
C SER A 261 -4.37 38.82 -28.03
N THR A 262 -4.45 38.88 -29.36
CA THR A 262 -3.43 38.38 -30.31
C THR A 262 -3.86 38.79 -31.72
N SER A 263 -3.95 40.09 -32.00
CA SER A 263 -3.81 40.56 -33.38
C SER A 263 -2.31 40.72 -33.60
N SER A 264 -1.68 39.67 -34.14
CA SER A 264 -0.36 39.81 -34.75
C SER A 264 -0.53 40.71 -35.97
N SER A 265 -0.33 42.00 -35.79
CA SER A 265 -0.09 42.93 -36.88
C SER A 265 1.24 42.55 -37.50
N THR A 266 1.18 41.73 -38.54
CA THR A 266 2.29 41.55 -39.48
C THR A 266 2.40 42.88 -40.25
N GLU A 267 3.20 43.80 -39.71
CA GLU A 267 3.64 44.99 -40.41
C GLU A 267 4.46 44.54 -41.63
N THR A 268 3.79 44.43 -42.76
CA THR A 268 4.43 44.28 -44.07
C THR A 268 4.90 45.66 -44.48
N TYR A 269 6.19 45.92 -44.30
CA TYR A 269 6.87 47.06 -44.93
C TYR A 269 6.73 46.92 -46.45
N SER A 270 5.88 47.75 -47.05
CA SER A 270 5.83 47.97 -48.48
C SER A 270 6.46 49.33 -48.77
N ASP A 271 7.72 49.32 -49.21
CA ASP A 271 8.34 50.47 -49.85
C ASP A 271 7.63 50.72 -51.18
N THR A 272 6.85 51.80 -51.24
CA THR A 272 6.41 52.36 -52.53
C THR A 272 6.76 53.84 -52.53
N TYR A 273 7.88 54.15 -53.18
CA TYR A 273 8.24 55.48 -53.63
C TYR A 273 7.28 55.91 -54.75
N THR A 274 6.48 56.94 -54.51
CA THR A 274 6.00 57.86 -55.55
C THR A 274 5.72 59.21 -54.89
N ASP A 275 6.57 60.19 -55.16
CA ASP A 275 6.23 61.59 -54.96
C ASP A 275 6.48 62.31 -56.28
N THR A 276 5.44 62.92 -56.83
CA THR A 276 5.48 63.65 -58.10
C THR A 276 4.80 65.00 -57.92
N GLU A 277 5.63 66.03 -58.09
CA GLU A 277 5.34 67.37 -58.64
C GLU A 277 4.46 68.36 -57.89
N SER A 278 5.08 69.50 -57.54
CA SER A 278 4.91 70.78 -58.25
C SER A 278 6.04 71.71 -57.75
N GLY A 279 6.76 72.53 -58.53
CA GLY A 279 6.51 73.20 -59.79
C GLY A 279 6.78 74.69 -59.55
N THR A 280 7.78 75.27 -60.23
CA THR A 280 7.83 76.63 -60.85
C THR A 280 9.25 77.22 -60.91
N ASP A 281 9.80 77.22 -62.13
CA ASP A 281 10.32 78.37 -62.89
C ASP A 281 10.89 79.60 -62.16
N SER A 282 12.17 79.90 -62.42
CA SER A 282 12.59 81.26 -62.84
C SER A 282 13.97 81.19 -63.51
N GLY A 283 14.08 81.86 -64.66
CA GLY A 283 15.25 81.86 -65.54
C GLY A 283 16.42 82.78 -65.15
N TYR A 284 17.35 82.81 -66.11
CA TYR A 284 18.65 83.49 -66.24
C TYR A 284 19.88 82.70 -65.77
#